data_AF-F3PWB0-F1
#
_entry.id   AF-F3PWB0-F1
#
_cell.length_a   1.000
_cell.length_b   1.000
_cell.length_c   1.000
_cell.angle_alpha   90.00
_cell.angle_beta   90.00
_cell.angle_gamma   90.00
#
_symmetry.space_group_name_H-M   'P 1'
#
loop_
_entity.id
_entity.type
_entity.pdbx_description
1 polymer ?
#
loop_
_entity_poly.entity_id
_entity_poly.type
_entity_poly.pdbx_seq_one_letter_code
_entity_poly.pdbx_strand_id
1 'polypeptide(L)'
;MVKSFFSLLVFFCLLSSCSDNRPEELREDNGGELGKAWLTLTISLPFEAVARSSTDSQGEAGEGTEAATPDESQVEDAYVILGKMVEGINRPLKISHLFHVKDFMQIGNNSSLWQSTIECEPGYYRVAVIANPGKRIATEEVSGEFNNLPVDWNQLGMHYVDFGGGEGFDDLKKIWTDGYFLMSTAYNGNPKAYDVNMTAGEQSYLTMEVQRACARFDYKKGKETYAFSMAVDALAPEAGQQDNNISVTLTDAALMNVSKAFNLFKLISPDEKPGTPVDFYSFETNGNYVYDGDWAFKRMCVIDPELSDRLFFYSSEHLADRLDYTSLADYGTDSYKRLFYCPENTLPGTKAQINAISTAVVFKGYFKVEGVTAESLYYYNRAIYTSPDKLKEALADSGIDLTDSSDENLAALGVVRYIKNKEDDSYPVWYTYWNRHNDNNNPNVMGIMEFAVVRNNIYRLVVNSISSLGLPRPPYETANPWKPDGKTPDEVPSLIDVTVEVNEWKERILDYEI
;
A
#
# COMPACT_ATOMS: atom_id res chain seq x y z
N MET A 1 -41.87 -60.19 -0.48
CA MET A 1 -43.33 -60.08 -0.77
C MET A 1 -44.01 -60.70 0.44
N VAL A 2 -44.52 -59.95 1.41
CA VAL A 2 -45.75 -59.12 1.39
C VAL A 2 -45.57 -57.82 2.23
N LYS A 3 -46.43 -56.81 2.05
CA LYS A 3 -46.51 -55.54 2.84
C LYS A 3 -47.63 -55.68 3.91
N SER A 4 -47.75 -54.92 5.01
CA SER A 4 -46.99 -53.79 5.59
C SER A 4 -47.06 -53.91 7.15
N PHE A 5 -47.27 -52.95 8.06
CA PHE A 5 -47.55 -51.49 8.07
C PHE A 5 -46.97 -50.86 9.37
N PHE A 6 -46.98 -49.52 9.45
CA PHE A 6 -46.70 -48.60 10.58
C PHE A 6 -46.63 -49.12 12.02
N SER A 7 -45.66 -48.59 12.77
CA SER A 7 -45.93 -47.86 14.02
C SER A 7 -44.98 -46.66 14.17
N LEU A 8 -45.44 -45.62 14.87
CA LEU A 8 -44.70 -44.38 15.13
C LEU A 8 -43.97 -44.49 16.48
N LEU A 9 -42.72 -44.02 16.58
CA LEU A 9 -42.08 -43.80 17.88
C LEU A 9 -41.23 -42.52 17.86
N VAL A 10 -41.58 -41.58 18.74
CA VAL A 10 -40.83 -40.34 18.98
C VAL A 10 -39.78 -40.62 20.04
N PHE A 11 -38.52 -40.27 19.78
CA PHE A 11 -37.46 -40.34 20.79
C PHE A 11 -37.18 -38.95 21.38
N PHE A 12 -37.52 -38.77 22.66
CA PHE A 12 -37.00 -37.69 23.48
C PHE A 12 -35.54 -38.01 23.85
N CYS A 13 -34.63 -37.06 23.65
CA CYS A 13 -33.31 -37.08 24.28
C CYS A 13 -33.22 -35.90 25.25
N LEU A 14 -32.92 -36.20 26.51
CA LEU A 14 -32.81 -35.22 27.59
C LEU A 14 -31.40 -34.64 27.64
N LEU A 15 -31.30 -33.32 27.85
CA LEU A 15 -30.05 -32.64 28.22
C LEU A 15 -29.93 -32.59 29.74
N SER A 16 -28.80 -33.04 30.31
CA SER A 16 -28.26 -32.57 31.60
C SER A 16 -26.90 -33.18 31.93
N SER A 17 -25.91 -32.35 32.28
CA SER A 17 -25.17 -32.43 33.55
C SER A 17 -24.27 -31.19 33.71
N CYS A 18 -23.97 -30.76 34.94
CA CYS A 18 -23.38 -29.44 35.24
C CYS A 18 -21.98 -29.52 35.92
N SER A 19 -21.21 -28.42 35.80
CA SER A 19 -20.41 -27.72 36.83
C SER A 19 -19.72 -26.54 36.12
N ASP A 20 -19.85 -25.25 36.42
CA ASP A 20 -20.38 -24.47 37.56
C ASP A 20 -19.49 -24.35 38.81
N ASN A 21 -19.34 -23.09 39.27
CA ASN A 21 -18.94 -22.59 40.60
C ASN A 21 -18.78 -21.05 40.56
N ARG A 22 -19.79 -20.30 41.05
CA ARG A 22 -19.67 -18.87 41.41
C ARG A 22 -19.21 -18.68 42.86
N PRO A 23 -18.69 -17.49 43.21
CA PRO A 23 -18.93 -16.88 44.51
C PRO A 23 -19.77 -15.60 44.36
N GLU A 24 -20.93 -15.57 45.01
CA GLU A 24 -21.65 -14.34 45.38
C GLU A 24 -21.01 -13.80 46.69
N GLU A 25 -21.28 -12.61 47.23
CA GLU A 25 -22.42 -11.70 47.11
C GLU A 25 -21.99 -10.27 47.57
N LEU A 26 -22.48 -9.20 46.92
CA LEU A 26 -22.69 -7.89 47.58
C LEU A 26 -23.93 -7.15 47.02
N ARG A 27 -25.10 -7.71 47.35
CA ARG A 27 -26.42 -7.06 47.53
C ARG A 27 -27.04 -6.17 46.43
N GLU A 28 -28.12 -6.71 45.89
CA GLU A 28 -29.41 -6.05 45.61
C GLU A 28 -29.42 -4.58 45.14
N ASP A 29 -29.62 -4.40 43.84
CA ASP A 29 -30.70 -3.52 43.37
C ASP A 29 -31.66 -4.35 42.47
N ASN A 30 -32.96 -4.06 42.52
CA ASN A 30 -33.99 -4.87 41.87
C ASN A 30 -34.30 -4.34 40.45
N GLY A 31 -33.39 -4.61 39.51
CA GLY A 31 -33.37 -4.03 38.16
C GLY A 31 -33.75 -4.92 36.96
N GLY A 32 -34.04 -6.21 37.17
CA GLY A 32 -34.43 -7.17 36.12
C GLY A 32 -33.28 -7.69 35.25
N GLU A 33 -33.53 -8.77 34.49
CA GLU A 33 -32.62 -9.21 33.43
C GLU A 33 -32.67 -8.21 32.27
N LEU A 34 -31.51 -7.69 31.85
CA LEU A 34 -31.40 -6.92 30.61
C LEU A 34 -31.68 -7.86 29.42
N GLY A 35 -32.89 -7.77 28.87
CA GLY A 35 -33.35 -8.64 27.79
C GLY A 35 -32.45 -8.52 26.55
N LYS A 36 -32.08 -9.67 25.96
CA LYS A 36 -31.18 -9.75 24.79
C LYS A 36 -31.69 -8.92 23.60
N ALA A 37 -30.76 -8.37 22.83
CA ALA A 37 -31.01 -7.74 21.54
C ALA A 37 -30.07 -8.33 20.47
N TRP A 38 -30.43 -8.21 19.19
CA TRP A 38 -29.62 -8.78 18.10
C TRP A 38 -29.26 -7.72 17.07
N LEU A 39 -28.01 -7.77 16.59
CA LEU A 39 -27.51 -6.93 15.50
C LEU A 39 -27.15 -7.81 14.31
N THR A 40 -27.92 -7.69 13.23
CA THR A 40 -27.50 -8.14 11.91
C THR A 40 -26.56 -7.10 11.32
N LEU A 41 -25.30 -7.48 11.19
CA LEU A 41 -24.25 -6.65 10.60
C LEU A 41 -23.99 -7.11 9.18
N THR A 42 -24.17 -6.22 8.20
CA THR A 42 -23.60 -6.38 6.86
C THR A 42 -22.31 -5.56 6.77
N ILE A 43 -21.21 -6.22 6.46
CA ILE A 43 -19.97 -5.59 6.02
C ILE A 43 -20.06 -5.41 4.51
N SER A 44 -19.72 -4.23 4.01
CA SER A 44 -19.64 -3.92 2.59
C SER A 44 -18.33 -3.23 2.24
N LEU A 45 -17.76 -3.53 1.08
CA LEU A 45 -16.73 -2.67 0.49
C LEU A 45 -17.41 -1.52 -0.27
N PRO A 46 -16.76 -0.34 -0.43
CA PRO A 46 -17.31 0.74 -1.24
C PRO A 46 -17.58 0.26 -2.66
N PHE A 47 -18.71 0.70 -3.22
CA PHE A 47 -19.22 0.27 -4.53
C PHE A 47 -19.69 1.47 -5.34
N GLU A 48 -19.64 1.36 -6.67
CA GLU A 48 -20.34 2.30 -7.55
C GLU A 48 -21.61 1.66 -8.12
N ALA A 49 -22.73 2.36 -7.99
CA ALA A 49 -23.94 2.06 -8.76
C ALA A 49 -23.77 2.61 -10.18
N VAL A 50 -23.92 1.76 -11.20
CA VAL A 50 -23.50 2.07 -12.59
C VAL A 50 -24.48 3.01 -13.30
N ALA A 51 -24.43 4.30 -12.94
CA ALA A 51 -24.80 5.39 -13.84
C ALA A 51 -23.62 5.73 -14.75
N ARG A 52 -23.90 6.19 -15.98
CA ARG A 52 -22.84 6.45 -16.98
C ARG A 52 -21.91 7.55 -16.51
N SER A 53 -20.61 7.34 -16.68
CA SER A 53 -19.54 8.24 -16.25
C SER A 53 -19.79 9.71 -16.62
N SER A 54 -19.61 10.57 -15.62
CA SER A 54 -19.60 12.02 -15.76
C SER A 54 -18.34 12.57 -15.11
N THR A 55 -17.47 13.20 -15.89
CA THR A 55 -16.49 14.14 -15.34
C THR A 55 -17.21 15.40 -14.85
N ASP A 56 -16.66 16.06 -13.83
CA ASP A 56 -17.06 17.41 -13.44
C ASP A 56 -15.89 18.40 -13.60
N SER A 57 -16.13 19.67 -13.33
CA SER A 57 -15.32 20.78 -13.86
C SER A 57 -14.41 21.47 -12.83
N GLN A 58 -14.17 20.89 -11.64
CA GLN A 58 -13.55 21.62 -10.52
C GLN A 58 -12.32 20.99 -9.81
N GLY A 59 -11.60 20.05 -10.45
CA GLY A 59 -10.22 19.69 -10.04
C GLY A 59 -9.99 18.19 -9.90
N GLU A 60 -9.74 17.53 -11.02
CA GLU A 60 -9.69 16.07 -11.14
C GLU A 60 -8.49 15.42 -10.43
N ALA A 61 -8.75 14.38 -9.64
CA ALA A 61 -8.09 13.10 -9.80
C ALA A 61 -9.11 12.21 -10.52
N GLY A 62 -8.92 11.98 -11.82
CA GLY A 62 -10.02 11.75 -12.78
C GLY A 62 -10.01 10.43 -13.54
N GLU A 63 -9.37 9.37 -13.02
CA GLU A 63 -9.23 8.10 -13.73
C GLU A 63 -9.95 6.95 -13.01
N GLY A 64 -10.64 6.11 -13.79
CA GLY A 64 -11.87 5.46 -13.33
C GLY A 64 -11.71 4.27 -12.40
N THR A 65 -12.61 4.14 -11.43
CA THR A 65 -12.83 2.99 -10.53
C THR A 65 -12.49 1.64 -11.16
N GLU A 66 -11.61 0.84 -10.57
CA GLU A 66 -11.32 -0.53 -11.04
C GLU A 66 -11.80 -1.58 -10.04
N ALA A 67 -12.44 -2.63 -10.57
CA ALA A 67 -13.05 -3.69 -9.77
C ALA A 67 -11.98 -4.57 -9.09
N ALA A 68 -12.29 -5.03 -7.89
CA ALA A 68 -11.50 -6.05 -7.22
C ALA A 68 -11.81 -7.46 -7.74
N THR A 69 -10.98 -8.44 -7.38
CA THR A 69 -11.36 -9.86 -7.49
C THR A 69 -12.27 -10.28 -6.32
N PRO A 70 -13.02 -11.39 -6.41
CA PRO A 70 -13.78 -11.91 -5.27
C PRO A 70 -12.89 -12.15 -4.03
N ASP A 71 -11.70 -12.72 -4.24
CA ASP A 71 -10.69 -12.96 -3.21
C ASP A 71 -10.23 -11.64 -2.53
N GLU A 72 -10.09 -10.56 -3.31
CA GLU A 72 -9.74 -9.23 -2.78
C GLU A 72 -10.85 -8.59 -1.93
N SER A 73 -12.05 -9.16 -1.89
CA SER A 73 -13.23 -8.62 -1.21
C SER A 73 -13.90 -9.61 -0.25
N GLN A 74 -13.26 -10.74 0.02
CA GLN A 74 -13.72 -11.79 0.94
C GLN A 74 -13.62 -11.34 2.40
N VAL A 75 -14.58 -11.73 3.23
CA VAL A 75 -14.53 -11.58 4.70
C VAL A 75 -14.69 -12.95 5.33
N GLU A 76 -13.60 -13.49 5.89
CA GLU A 76 -13.65 -14.76 6.64
C GLU A 76 -14.06 -14.52 8.09
N ASP A 77 -13.40 -13.56 8.75
CA ASP A 77 -13.69 -13.17 10.12
C ASP A 77 -13.59 -11.65 10.34
N ALA A 78 -14.19 -11.15 11.42
CA ALA A 78 -14.07 -9.75 11.81
C ALA A 78 -14.16 -9.56 13.32
N TYR A 79 -13.48 -8.52 13.81
CA TYR A 79 -13.81 -7.89 15.08
C TYR A 79 -14.90 -6.85 14.89
N VAL A 80 -16.04 -7.06 15.55
CA VAL A 80 -17.13 -6.09 15.64
C VAL A 80 -17.02 -5.39 17.00
N ILE A 81 -16.76 -4.08 16.97
CA ILE A 81 -16.41 -3.29 18.15
C ILE A 81 -17.54 -2.32 18.46
N LEU A 82 -18.16 -2.44 19.63
CA LEU A 82 -19.26 -1.58 20.06
C LEU A 82 -18.79 -0.61 21.14
N GLY A 83 -18.87 0.69 20.88
CA GLY A 83 -18.68 1.75 21.87
C GLY A 83 -20.03 2.29 22.33
N LYS A 84 -20.34 2.20 23.63
CA LYS A 84 -21.62 2.68 24.16
C LYS A 84 -21.66 4.21 24.12
N MET A 85 -22.70 4.77 23.49
CA MET A 85 -22.83 6.21 23.25
C MET A 85 -23.07 6.95 24.56
N VAL A 86 -22.30 8.02 24.81
CA VAL A 86 -22.46 8.82 26.03
C VAL A 86 -23.40 10.01 25.75
N GLU A 87 -24.49 10.08 26.51
CA GLU A 87 -25.48 11.16 26.42
C GLU A 87 -24.82 12.54 26.61
N GLY A 88 -25.25 13.53 25.83
CA GLY A 88 -24.68 14.88 25.82
C GLY A 88 -23.31 15.00 25.13
N ILE A 89 -22.56 13.90 24.94
CA ILE A 89 -21.25 13.89 24.25
C ILE A 89 -21.39 13.41 22.78
N ASN A 90 -22.42 12.62 22.46
CA ASN A 90 -22.73 12.14 21.10
C ASN A 90 -21.60 11.32 20.42
N ARG A 91 -20.76 10.68 21.25
CA ARG A 91 -19.78 9.67 20.86
C ARG A 91 -19.56 8.69 22.03
N PRO A 92 -19.04 7.48 21.78
CA PRO A 92 -18.44 6.68 22.83
C PRO A 92 -17.16 7.31 23.38
N LEU A 93 -16.75 6.87 24.57
CA LEU A 93 -15.42 7.15 25.14
C LEU A 93 -14.55 5.90 25.28
N LYS A 94 -15.17 4.72 25.38
CA LYS A 94 -14.50 3.42 25.51
C LYS A 94 -15.17 2.38 24.61
N ILE A 95 -14.43 1.33 24.28
CA ILE A 95 -15.01 0.06 23.85
C ILE A 95 -15.88 -0.49 24.99
N SER A 96 -17.10 -0.90 24.66
CA SER A 96 -18.05 -1.55 25.57
C SER A 96 -18.06 -3.06 25.35
N HIS A 97 -18.01 -3.50 24.08
CA HIS A 97 -17.99 -4.90 23.69
C HIS A 97 -17.07 -5.10 22.47
N LEU A 98 -16.42 -6.26 22.40
CA LEU A 98 -15.61 -6.72 21.27
C LEU A 98 -16.08 -8.14 20.92
N PHE A 99 -16.50 -8.37 19.69
CA PHE A 99 -16.96 -9.69 19.22
C PHE A 99 -16.05 -10.21 18.12
N HIS A 100 -15.45 -11.39 18.28
CA HIS A 100 -14.77 -12.10 17.20
C HIS A 100 -15.77 -12.95 16.42
N VAL A 101 -16.23 -12.45 15.29
CA VAL A 101 -17.24 -13.11 14.44
C VAL A 101 -16.53 -13.84 13.31
N LYS A 102 -16.74 -15.16 13.20
CA LYS A 102 -16.07 -16.06 12.23
C LYS A 102 -17.01 -16.69 11.20
N ASP A 103 -18.31 -16.42 11.33
CA ASP A 103 -19.38 -16.99 10.53
C ASP A 103 -20.04 -15.86 9.71
N PHE A 104 -19.29 -15.28 8.78
CA PHE A 104 -19.83 -14.34 7.78
C PHE A 104 -20.31 -15.11 6.55
N MET A 105 -21.53 -14.80 6.10
CA MET A 105 -22.13 -15.35 4.89
C MET A 105 -22.21 -14.28 3.82
N GLN A 106 -21.70 -14.58 2.62
CA GLN A 106 -21.89 -13.75 1.44
C GLN A 106 -23.39 -13.63 1.10
N ILE A 107 -23.86 -12.44 0.73
CA ILE A 107 -25.27 -12.18 0.38
C ILE A 107 -25.45 -11.87 -1.11
N GLY A 108 -26.31 -12.66 -1.75
CA GLY A 108 -26.67 -12.52 -3.15
C GLY A 108 -25.51 -12.87 -4.09
N ASN A 109 -25.52 -12.27 -5.27
CA ASN A 109 -24.47 -12.46 -6.28
C ASN A 109 -23.34 -11.41 -6.17
N ASN A 110 -23.29 -10.62 -5.09
CA ASN A 110 -22.30 -9.59 -4.88
C ASN A 110 -21.09 -10.19 -4.11
N SER A 111 -19.88 -10.03 -4.63
CA SER A 111 -18.60 -10.44 -4.01
C SER A 111 -18.38 -9.90 -2.60
N SER A 112 -19.09 -8.82 -2.26
CA SER A 112 -18.61 -7.82 -1.29
C SER A 112 -19.69 -7.36 -0.33
N LEU A 113 -20.71 -8.19 -0.11
CA LEU A 113 -21.70 -8.05 0.95
C LEU A 113 -21.65 -9.28 1.84
N TRP A 114 -21.10 -9.12 3.04
CA TRP A 114 -20.86 -10.20 3.99
C TRP A 114 -21.65 -9.95 5.26
N GLN A 115 -22.54 -10.87 5.64
CA GLN A 115 -23.46 -10.69 6.76
C GLN A 115 -23.25 -11.72 7.85
N SER A 116 -23.34 -11.28 9.10
CA SER A 116 -23.52 -12.14 10.27
C SER A 116 -24.49 -11.50 11.26
N THR A 117 -24.86 -12.21 12.32
CA THR A 117 -25.74 -11.68 13.38
C THR A 117 -25.17 -11.99 14.75
N ILE A 118 -24.97 -10.95 15.57
CA ILE A 118 -24.49 -11.06 16.94
C ILE A 118 -25.61 -10.78 17.95
N GLU A 119 -25.52 -11.41 19.11
CA GLU A 119 -26.34 -11.11 20.29
C GLU A 119 -25.59 -10.12 21.19
N CYS A 120 -26.27 -9.09 21.69
CA CYS A 120 -25.69 -8.06 22.56
C CYS A 120 -26.72 -7.53 23.58
N GLU A 121 -26.24 -6.74 24.54
CA GLU A 121 -27.08 -5.96 25.44
C GLU A 121 -27.79 -4.81 24.70
N PRO A 122 -29.03 -4.45 25.08
CA PRO A 122 -29.70 -3.26 24.59
C PRO A 122 -28.93 -1.96 24.86
N GLY A 123 -29.10 -0.99 23.97
CA GLY A 123 -28.52 0.34 24.11
C GLY A 123 -28.21 1.02 22.78
N TYR A 124 -27.75 2.26 22.89
CA TYR A 124 -27.28 3.06 21.77
C TYR A 124 -25.75 2.94 21.69
N TYR A 125 -25.24 2.43 20.57
CA TYR A 125 -23.82 2.14 20.35
C TYR A 125 -23.34 2.76 19.03
N ARG A 126 -22.07 3.15 18.98
CA ARG A 126 -21.33 3.28 17.72
C ARG A 126 -20.57 1.99 17.45
N VAL A 127 -20.58 1.54 16.20
CA VAL A 127 -19.87 0.35 15.74
C VAL A 127 -18.59 0.75 14.99
N ALA A 128 -17.55 -0.05 15.16
CA ALA A 128 -16.39 -0.10 14.28
C ALA A 128 -16.11 -1.56 13.90
N VAL A 129 -15.47 -1.78 12.75
CA VAL A 129 -15.21 -3.11 12.19
C VAL A 129 -13.75 -3.21 11.78
N ILE A 130 -13.12 -4.34 12.10
CA ILE A 130 -11.86 -4.80 11.53
C ILE A 130 -12.13 -6.18 10.92
N ALA A 131 -12.20 -6.27 9.60
CA ALA A 131 -12.38 -7.52 8.86
C ALA A 131 -11.03 -8.10 8.45
N ASN A 132 -10.94 -9.43 8.43
CA ASN A 132 -9.72 -10.22 8.27
C ASN A 132 -8.54 -9.68 9.14
N PRO A 133 -8.73 -9.55 10.47
CA PRO A 133 -7.75 -8.93 11.38
C PRO A 133 -6.37 -9.59 11.40
N GLY A 134 -6.30 -10.91 11.16
CA GLY A 134 -5.07 -11.68 11.19
C GLY A 134 -4.40 -11.74 12.56
N LYS A 135 -3.33 -12.54 12.67
CA LYS A 135 -2.65 -12.79 13.96
C LYS A 135 -2.01 -11.55 14.61
N ARG A 136 -1.83 -10.46 13.86
CA ARG A 136 -1.27 -9.20 14.36
C ARG A 136 -2.26 -8.43 15.24
N ILE A 137 -3.53 -8.42 14.81
CA ILE A 137 -4.63 -7.70 15.46
C ILE A 137 -5.49 -8.64 16.32
N ALA A 138 -5.39 -9.96 16.11
CA ALA A 138 -6.17 -10.96 16.82
C ALA A 138 -5.86 -11.03 18.32
N THR A 139 -6.92 -10.94 19.11
CA THR A 139 -6.91 -11.07 20.56
C THR A 139 -7.22 -12.52 20.96
N GLU A 140 -6.36 -13.20 21.71
CA GLU A 140 -6.85 -14.31 22.57
C GLU A 140 -7.57 -13.71 23.78
N GLU A 141 -8.73 -14.25 24.15
CA GLU A 141 -9.56 -13.75 25.25
C GLU A 141 -8.93 -14.04 26.63
N VAL A 142 -8.05 -13.16 27.09
CA VAL A 142 -7.55 -13.18 28.47
C VAL A 142 -8.38 -12.22 29.32
N SER A 143 -9.53 -12.73 29.78
CA SER A 143 -10.31 -12.23 30.93
C SER A 143 -10.36 -10.70 31.12
N GLY A 144 -10.93 -9.97 30.16
CA GLY A 144 -11.26 -8.55 30.30
C GLY A 144 -10.21 -7.55 29.78
N GLU A 145 -9.08 -8.02 29.24
CA GLU A 145 -8.14 -7.18 28.51
C GLU A 145 -8.17 -7.53 27.01
N PHE A 146 -8.40 -6.51 26.16
CA PHE A 146 -8.37 -6.67 24.70
C PHE A 146 -6.91 -6.73 24.23
N ASN A 147 -6.29 -7.90 24.28
CA ASN A 147 -4.88 -8.07 23.91
C ASN A 147 -4.57 -7.44 22.54
N ASN A 148 -3.68 -6.44 22.51
CA ASN A 148 -3.32 -5.55 21.40
C ASN A 148 -4.29 -4.40 21.03
N LEU A 149 -5.58 -4.42 21.39
CA LEU A 149 -6.52 -3.32 21.08
C LEU A 149 -6.74 -2.36 22.28
N PRO A 150 -6.75 -1.03 22.07
CA PRO A 150 -6.89 -0.07 23.17
C PRO A 150 -8.34 0.07 23.64
N VAL A 151 -8.54 0.19 24.97
CA VAL A 151 -9.87 0.30 25.59
C VAL A 151 -10.54 1.67 25.34
N ASP A 152 -9.78 2.74 25.06
CA ASP A 152 -10.31 4.07 24.73
C ASP A 152 -10.69 4.17 23.25
N TRP A 153 -11.86 4.74 22.95
CA TRP A 153 -12.38 4.77 21.58
C TRP A 153 -11.60 5.68 20.62
N ASN A 154 -10.99 6.75 21.13
CA ASN A 154 -10.18 7.66 20.31
C ASN A 154 -8.82 6.99 20.02
N GLN A 155 -8.27 6.28 21.01
CA GLN A 155 -7.05 5.47 20.82
C GLN A 155 -7.27 4.31 19.84
N LEU A 156 -8.47 3.73 19.76
CA LEU A 156 -8.82 2.73 18.74
C LEU A 156 -8.69 3.28 17.32
N GLY A 157 -9.22 4.49 17.06
CA GLY A 157 -9.04 5.16 15.77
C GLY A 157 -7.57 5.49 15.45
N MET A 158 -6.74 5.70 16.49
CA MET A 158 -5.29 5.94 16.39
C MET A 158 -4.44 4.66 16.59
N HIS A 159 -5.03 3.47 16.47
CA HIS A 159 -4.27 2.22 16.65
C HIS A 159 -3.30 1.98 15.48
N TYR A 160 -2.09 1.51 15.81
CA TYR A 160 -0.91 1.49 14.94
C TYR A 160 -0.29 0.09 14.90
N VAL A 161 0.14 -0.35 13.71
CA VAL A 161 0.50 -1.75 13.43
C VAL A 161 1.99 -1.91 13.08
N ASP A 162 2.83 -2.11 14.12
CA ASP A 162 4.19 -2.70 14.07
C ASP A 162 5.07 -2.33 12.84
N PHE A 163 5.31 -3.21 11.85
CA PHE A 163 5.90 -4.56 11.88
C PHE A 163 7.41 -4.58 12.16
N GLY A 164 8.03 -3.44 12.46
CA GLY A 164 9.48 -3.31 12.64
C GLY A 164 10.07 -4.11 13.82
N GLY A 165 9.26 -4.67 14.72
CA GLY A 165 9.68 -5.35 15.96
C GLY A 165 10.43 -6.69 15.82
N GLY A 166 10.91 -7.05 14.63
CA GLY A 166 11.62 -8.31 14.35
C GLY A 166 10.88 -9.27 13.41
N GLU A 167 9.75 -8.83 12.84
CA GLU A 167 9.02 -9.51 11.77
C GLU A 167 9.53 -9.07 10.39
N GLY A 168 9.33 -9.90 9.37
CA GLY A 168 9.82 -9.67 8.00
C GLY A 168 8.74 -9.18 7.02
N PHE A 169 9.15 -8.88 5.79
CA PHE A 169 8.19 -8.55 4.71
C PHE A 169 7.19 -9.69 4.43
N ASP A 170 7.60 -10.96 4.64
CA ASP A 170 6.70 -12.11 4.57
C ASP A 170 5.66 -12.16 5.70
N ASP A 171 5.89 -11.49 6.83
CA ASP A 171 4.90 -11.34 7.90
C ASP A 171 3.90 -10.22 7.57
N LEU A 172 4.38 -9.09 7.03
CA LEU A 172 3.54 -8.02 6.50
C LEU A 172 2.63 -8.51 5.37
N LYS A 173 3.15 -9.31 4.42
CA LYS A 173 2.36 -9.86 3.30
C LYS A 173 1.11 -10.65 3.73
N LYS A 174 1.06 -11.18 4.96
CA LYS A 174 -0.07 -11.97 5.50
C LYS A 174 -1.38 -11.20 5.67
N ILE A 175 -1.38 -9.87 5.48
CA ILE A 175 -2.58 -9.03 5.55
C ILE A 175 -3.27 -8.83 4.18
N TRP A 176 -2.78 -9.49 3.11
CA TRP A 176 -3.36 -9.44 1.75
C TRP A 176 -3.11 -10.72 0.93
N THR A 177 -2.88 -11.86 1.59
CA THR A 177 -2.65 -13.18 0.94
C THR A 177 -3.88 -14.07 1.02
N ASP A 178 -4.04 -14.98 0.05
CA ASP A 178 -4.99 -16.10 0.10
C ASP A 178 -6.46 -15.71 0.37
N GLY A 179 -6.89 -14.54 -0.14
CA GLY A 179 -8.23 -13.98 0.08
C GLY A 179 -8.40 -13.20 1.39
N TYR A 180 -7.38 -13.21 2.25
CA TYR A 180 -7.42 -12.65 3.59
C TYR A 180 -6.90 -11.20 3.61
N PHE A 181 -7.73 -10.26 3.12
CA PHE A 181 -7.39 -8.83 3.05
C PHE A 181 -7.81 -8.10 4.31
N LEU A 182 -6.84 -7.61 5.10
CA LEU A 182 -7.11 -6.77 6.26
C LEU A 182 -7.86 -5.50 5.83
N MET A 183 -9.04 -5.32 6.42
CA MET A 183 -9.94 -4.21 6.14
C MET A 183 -10.40 -3.56 7.43
N SER A 184 -10.58 -2.24 7.43
CA SER A 184 -11.12 -1.49 8.57
C SER A 184 -12.20 -0.52 8.11
N THR A 185 -13.03 -0.02 9.02
CA THR A 185 -14.17 0.86 8.67
C THR A 185 -13.75 2.02 7.74
N ALA A 186 -14.52 2.23 6.68
CA ALA A 186 -14.37 3.33 5.73
C ALA A 186 -15.24 4.52 6.15
N TYR A 187 -14.74 5.75 5.95
CA TYR A 187 -15.52 6.95 6.26
C TYR A 187 -16.44 7.34 5.11
N ASN A 188 -17.76 7.37 5.35
CA ASN A 188 -18.81 7.61 4.35
C ASN A 188 -19.46 9.00 4.48
N GLY A 189 -18.83 9.94 5.22
CA GLY A 189 -19.32 11.31 5.37
C GLY A 189 -20.33 11.54 6.51
N ASN A 190 -20.74 10.51 7.25
CA ASN A 190 -21.65 10.65 8.38
C ASN A 190 -21.31 9.72 9.55
N PRO A 191 -20.77 10.23 10.68
CA PRO A 191 -20.46 9.41 11.86
C PRO A 191 -21.67 8.69 12.46
N LYS A 192 -22.90 9.14 12.17
CA LYS A 192 -24.14 8.48 12.60
C LYS A 192 -24.55 7.29 11.73
N ALA A 193 -23.92 7.08 10.57
CA ALA A 193 -24.13 5.89 9.76
C ALA A 193 -23.59 4.61 10.45
N TYR A 194 -22.75 4.78 11.48
CA TYR A 194 -22.19 3.71 12.31
C TYR A 194 -22.91 3.58 13.67
N ASP A 195 -23.94 4.39 13.93
CA ASP A 195 -24.68 4.38 15.18
C ASP A 195 -25.90 3.46 15.07
N VAL A 196 -26.08 2.55 16.05
CA VAL A 196 -27.22 1.63 16.14
C VAL A 196 -27.87 1.70 17.52
N ASN A 197 -29.20 1.71 17.56
CA ASN A 197 -29.99 1.62 18.79
C ASN A 197 -30.65 0.25 18.87
N MET A 198 -30.15 -0.60 19.76
CA MET A 198 -30.60 -1.97 19.95
C MET A 198 -31.64 -2.06 21.08
N THR A 199 -32.86 -2.50 20.76
CA THR A 199 -33.94 -2.70 21.74
C THR A 199 -33.99 -4.15 22.23
N ALA A 200 -34.32 -4.37 23.49
CA ALA A 200 -34.56 -5.71 24.03
C ALA A 200 -35.68 -6.43 23.26
N GLY A 201 -35.38 -7.64 22.78
CA GLY A 201 -36.30 -8.46 21.99
C GLY A 201 -36.38 -8.14 20.50
N GLU A 202 -35.64 -7.14 20.00
CA GLU A 202 -35.71 -6.69 18.60
C GLU A 202 -34.45 -7.01 17.79
N GLN A 203 -34.62 -7.13 16.47
CA GLN A 203 -33.54 -7.25 15.49
C GLN A 203 -33.17 -5.87 14.95
N SER A 204 -31.92 -5.47 15.15
CA SER A 204 -31.32 -4.26 14.55
C SER A 204 -30.52 -4.63 13.31
N TYR A 205 -30.41 -3.70 12.37
CA TYR A 205 -29.67 -3.86 11.12
C TYR A 205 -28.69 -2.70 10.95
N LEU A 206 -27.44 -3.00 10.57
CA LEU A 206 -26.43 -1.99 10.27
C LEU A 206 -25.56 -2.46 9.08
N THR A 207 -25.30 -1.55 8.14
CA THR A 207 -24.31 -1.76 7.08
C THR A 207 -23.06 -0.95 7.42
N MET A 208 -21.93 -1.63 7.58
CA MET A 208 -20.63 -1.02 7.85
C MET A 208 -19.75 -1.12 6.61
N GLU A 209 -19.42 0.04 6.04
CA GLU A 209 -18.46 0.11 4.95
C GLU A 209 -17.03 -0.12 5.46
N VAL A 210 -16.21 -0.87 4.73
CA VAL A 210 -14.80 -1.14 5.05
C VAL A 210 -13.90 -0.93 3.83
N GLN A 211 -12.66 -0.51 4.10
CA GLN A 211 -11.60 -0.26 3.12
C GLN A 211 -10.38 -1.14 3.45
N ARG A 212 -9.63 -1.54 2.43
CA ARG A 212 -8.39 -2.33 2.60
C ARG A 212 -7.30 -1.51 3.26
N ALA A 213 -6.47 -2.16 4.08
CA ALA A 213 -5.29 -1.55 4.71
C ALA A 213 -4.09 -1.36 3.76
N CYS A 214 -4.21 -1.82 2.51
CA CYS A 214 -3.18 -1.75 1.47
C CYS A 214 -3.68 -1.08 0.20
N ALA A 215 -2.73 -0.67 -0.64
CA ALA A 215 -2.92 -0.31 -2.04
C ALA A 215 -2.48 -1.46 -2.96
N ARG A 216 -2.94 -1.45 -4.20
CA ARG A 216 -2.50 -2.37 -5.28
C ARG A 216 -1.65 -1.62 -6.29
N PHE A 217 -0.62 -2.27 -6.82
CA PHE A 217 0.14 -1.82 -7.98
C PHE A 217 -0.12 -2.77 -9.13
N ASP A 218 -0.64 -2.26 -10.24
CA ASP A 218 -0.82 -2.99 -11.49
C ASP A 218 0.20 -2.50 -12.52
N TYR A 219 0.71 -3.38 -13.39
CA TYR A 219 1.69 -3.03 -14.42
C TYR A 219 1.31 -3.60 -15.79
N LYS A 220 1.65 -2.84 -16.84
CA LYS A 220 1.57 -3.20 -18.25
C LYS A 220 2.81 -2.65 -18.94
N LYS A 221 3.48 -3.43 -19.79
CA LYS A 221 4.64 -2.92 -20.56
C LYS A 221 4.14 -1.84 -21.52
N GLY A 222 4.81 -0.69 -21.60
CA GLY A 222 4.60 0.22 -22.73
C GLY A 222 5.28 -0.30 -23.99
N LYS A 223 6.45 -0.92 -23.84
CA LYS A 223 7.24 -1.57 -24.90
C LYS A 223 7.99 -2.79 -24.35
N GLU A 224 8.31 -3.74 -25.23
CA GLU A 224 9.22 -4.86 -24.90
C GLU A 224 10.68 -4.39 -24.78
N THR A 225 11.10 -3.43 -25.60
CA THR A 225 12.40 -2.77 -25.51
C THR A 225 12.27 -1.26 -25.67
N TYR A 226 13.18 -0.53 -25.03
CA TYR A 226 13.30 0.93 -25.10
C TYR A 226 14.63 1.26 -25.75
N ALA A 227 14.57 1.74 -26.99
CA ALA A 227 15.75 2.00 -27.82
C ALA A 227 15.99 3.49 -28.01
N PHE A 228 17.27 3.88 -27.98
CA PHE A 228 17.73 5.26 -28.20
C PHE A 228 19.17 5.27 -28.71
N SER A 229 19.62 6.41 -29.23
CA SER A 229 20.98 6.59 -29.76
C SER A 229 21.93 7.18 -28.71
N MET A 230 23.19 6.74 -28.72
CA MET A 230 24.28 7.37 -27.98
C MET A 230 25.58 7.35 -28.78
N ALA A 231 26.43 8.35 -28.65
CA ALA A 231 27.73 8.33 -29.29
C ALA A 231 28.68 7.33 -28.60
N VAL A 232 29.54 6.68 -29.38
CA VAL A 232 30.54 5.72 -28.88
C VAL A 232 31.95 6.20 -29.26
N ASP A 233 32.84 6.28 -28.28
CA ASP A 233 34.23 6.73 -28.37
C ASP A 233 34.42 8.12 -29.05
N ALA A 234 33.42 8.99 -28.95
CA ALA A 234 33.39 10.33 -29.55
C ALA A 234 33.76 11.43 -28.53
N LEU A 235 34.79 12.22 -28.83
CA LEU A 235 35.29 13.29 -27.95
C LEU A 235 34.32 14.47 -27.80
N ALA A 236 33.57 14.79 -28.86
CA ALA A 236 32.58 15.87 -28.90
C ALA A 236 31.27 15.34 -29.50
N PRO A 237 30.39 14.70 -28.70
CA PRO A 237 29.16 14.09 -29.19
C PRO A 237 28.11 15.14 -29.53
N GLU A 238 27.83 15.33 -30.83
CA GLU A 238 26.66 16.09 -31.28
C GLU A 238 25.38 15.27 -31.12
N ALA A 239 24.26 15.96 -30.85
CA ALA A 239 22.97 15.31 -30.68
C ALA A 239 22.47 14.68 -32.00
N GLY A 240 22.28 13.35 -32.01
CA GLY A 240 21.69 12.62 -33.13
C GLY A 240 22.67 12.00 -34.14
N GLN A 241 23.95 11.83 -33.81
CA GLN A 241 24.96 11.31 -34.77
C GLN A 241 24.96 9.78 -35.03
N GLN A 242 24.07 8.98 -34.44
CA GLN A 242 23.86 7.56 -34.80
C GLN A 242 22.38 7.16 -34.75
N ASP A 243 22.03 6.10 -35.49
CA ASP A 243 20.76 5.37 -35.33
C ASP A 243 20.66 4.73 -33.93
N ASN A 244 19.50 4.13 -33.60
CA ASN A 244 19.16 3.60 -32.26
C ASN A 244 20.04 2.40 -31.83
N ASN A 245 21.29 2.68 -31.45
CA ASN A 245 22.33 1.70 -31.15
C ASN A 245 22.27 1.13 -29.73
N ILE A 246 21.49 1.72 -28.82
CA ILE A 246 21.20 1.16 -27.49
C ILE A 246 19.79 0.58 -27.48
N SER A 247 19.67 -0.63 -26.93
CA SER A 247 18.38 -1.24 -26.57
C SER A 247 18.38 -1.64 -25.11
N VAL A 248 17.45 -1.09 -24.32
CA VAL A 248 17.17 -1.46 -22.92
C VAL A 248 15.99 -2.44 -22.87
N THR A 249 16.12 -3.51 -22.10
CA THR A 249 15.06 -4.48 -21.81
C THR A 249 14.83 -4.52 -20.30
N LEU A 250 13.61 -4.28 -19.83
CA LEU A 250 13.25 -4.42 -18.41
C LEU A 250 12.84 -5.87 -18.13
N THR A 251 13.46 -6.50 -17.12
CA THR A 251 13.31 -7.94 -16.82
C THR A 251 12.58 -8.21 -15.53
N ASP A 252 12.73 -7.34 -14.53
CA ASP A 252 12.20 -7.52 -13.19
C ASP A 252 11.77 -6.17 -12.59
N ALA A 253 10.85 -6.19 -11.63
CA ALA A 253 10.52 -5.05 -10.80
C ALA A 253 10.46 -5.45 -9.32
N ALA A 254 10.74 -4.51 -8.42
CA ALA A 254 10.55 -4.68 -6.98
C ALA A 254 10.00 -3.39 -6.36
N LEU A 255 9.38 -3.49 -5.18
CA LEU A 255 9.15 -2.31 -4.34
C LEU A 255 10.42 -1.95 -3.56
N MET A 256 10.58 -0.65 -3.28
CA MET A 256 11.61 -0.07 -2.41
C MET A 256 10.94 0.97 -1.49
N ASN A 257 11.47 1.15 -0.28
CA ASN A 257 10.84 1.93 0.79
C ASN A 257 9.39 1.47 1.07
N VAL A 258 9.20 0.19 1.38
CA VAL A 258 7.89 -0.37 1.76
C VAL A 258 7.69 -0.15 3.24
N SER A 259 6.65 0.57 3.66
CA SER A 259 6.46 0.89 5.08
C SER A 259 6.40 -0.39 5.92
N LYS A 260 7.15 -0.44 7.03
CA LYS A 260 6.99 -1.48 8.04
C LYS A 260 5.64 -1.33 8.74
N ALA A 261 5.05 -0.14 8.76
CA ALA A 261 3.93 0.21 9.64
C ALA A 261 2.79 0.97 8.96
N PHE A 262 1.62 0.99 9.59
CA PHE A 262 0.48 1.82 9.18
C PHE A 262 -0.50 2.02 10.35
N ASN A 263 -1.34 3.05 10.26
CA ASN A 263 -2.51 3.21 11.14
C ASN A 263 -3.61 2.22 10.73
N LEU A 264 -4.24 1.51 11.67
CA LEU A 264 -5.24 0.49 11.37
C LEU A 264 -6.48 1.08 10.67
N PHE A 265 -6.91 2.27 11.10
CA PHE A 265 -7.94 3.07 10.43
C PHE A 265 -7.28 4.20 9.63
N LYS A 266 -7.90 4.63 8.52
CA LYS A 266 -7.41 5.77 7.73
C LYS A 266 -7.63 7.07 8.50
N LEU A 267 -6.55 7.75 8.88
CA LEU A 267 -6.59 9.04 9.56
C LEU A 267 -6.34 10.17 8.58
N ILE A 268 -7.01 11.31 8.78
CA ILE A 268 -6.79 12.54 8.02
C ILE A 268 -6.21 13.62 8.94
N SER A 269 -5.17 14.31 8.45
CA SER A 269 -4.67 15.56 9.02
C SER A 269 -5.05 16.73 8.11
N PRO A 270 -5.69 17.80 8.62
CA PRO A 270 -6.04 18.97 7.81
C PRO A 270 -4.83 19.81 7.36
N ASP A 271 -3.63 19.60 7.94
CA ASP A 271 -2.38 20.22 7.47
C ASP A 271 -1.13 19.43 7.91
N GLU A 272 0.06 19.88 7.51
CA GLU A 272 1.34 19.27 7.85
C GLU A 272 1.98 19.79 9.16
N LYS A 273 1.27 20.52 10.03
CA LYS A 273 1.87 21.10 11.24
C LYS A 273 2.03 20.05 12.36
N PRO A 274 3.17 20.02 13.08
CA PRO A 274 3.34 19.13 14.23
C PRO A 274 2.31 19.42 15.33
N GLY A 275 1.60 18.38 15.78
CA GLY A 275 0.59 18.49 16.83
C GLY A 275 -0.81 18.90 16.35
N THR A 276 -1.03 19.05 15.04
CA THR A 276 -2.38 19.15 14.46
C THR A 276 -3.20 17.90 14.82
N PRO A 277 -4.43 18.04 15.36
CA PRO A 277 -5.31 16.89 15.61
C PRO A 277 -5.70 16.18 14.32
N VAL A 278 -5.65 14.86 14.37
CA VAL A 278 -6.05 13.97 13.27
C VAL A 278 -7.41 13.34 13.58
N ASP A 279 -8.16 13.00 12.54
CA ASP A 279 -9.50 12.42 12.69
C ASP A 279 -9.72 11.25 11.71
N PHE A 280 -10.46 10.26 12.18
CA PHE A 280 -10.96 9.13 11.40
C PHE A 280 -12.26 9.50 10.65
N TYR A 281 -13.07 10.40 11.22
CA TYR A 281 -14.35 10.82 10.65
C TYR A 281 -14.22 12.00 9.67
N SER A 282 -13.20 11.95 8.83
CA SER A 282 -12.86 13.00 7.87
C SER A 282 -12.49 12.40 6.50
N PHE A 283 -12.72 13.16 5.42
CA PHE A 283 -12.39 12.75 4.06
C PHE A 283 -11.00 13.23 3.63
N GLU A 284 -10.34 12.45 2.78
CA GLU A 284 -9.20 12.91 1.98
C GLU A 284 -9.66 13.98 0.96
N THR A 285 -8.84 15.01 0.76
CA THR A 285 -9.05 16.06 -0.25
C THR A 285 -7.71 16.58 -0.74
N ASN A 286 -7.66 17.18 -1.93
CA ASN A 286 -6.45 17.75 -2.54
C ASN A 286 -5.79 18.88 -1.68
N GLY A 287 -6.41 19.30 -0.58
CA GLY A 287 -5.90 20.30 0.37
C GLY A 287 -5.58 19.77 1.77
N ASN A 288 -5.66 18.45 2.00
CA ASN A 288 -5.32 17.82 3.27
C ASN A 288 -4.42 16.58 3.06
N TYR A 289 -4.10 15.88 4.15
CA TYR A 289 -3.23 14.71 4.10
C TYR A 289 -3.91 13.49 4.74
N VAL A 290 -3.75 12.33 4.12
CA VAL A 290 -3.80 11.06 4.83
C VAL A 290 -2.60 11.02 5.78
N TYR A 291 -2.82 10.61 7.02
CA TYR A 291 -1.86 10.70 8.11
C TYR A 291 -1.32 9.31 8.46
N ASP A 292 -0.01 9.13 8.24
CA ASP A 292 0.70 7.90 8.57
C ASP A 292 0.99 7.72 10.06
N GLY A 293 1.30 6.49 10.47
CA GLY A 293 1.64 6.17 11.85
C GLY A 293 3.02 6.69 12.28
N ASP A 294 3.96 6.70 11.34
CA ASP A 294 5.36 7.15 11.53
C ASP A 294 5.59 8.62 11.11
N TRP A 295 4.52 9.34 10.75
CA TRP A 295 4.51 10.72 10.23
C TRP A 295 5.39 11.72 10.99
N ALA A 296 5.49 11.58 12.31
CA ALA A 296 6.35 12.40 13.15
C ALA A 296 7.85 12.05 13.00
N PHE A 297 8.17 10.76 12.83
CA PHE A 297 9.54 10.28 12.68
C PHE A 297 10.10 10.52 11.28
N LYS A 298 9.29 10.40 10.22
CA LYS A 298 9.65 10.77 8.83
C LYS A 298 10.26 12.17 8.70
N ARG A 299 9.89 13.12 9.57
CA ARG A 299 10.48 14.47 9.62
C ARG A 299 11.96 14.48 10.04
N MET A 300 12.40 13.47 10.80
CA MET A 300 13.80 13.28 11.14
C MET A 300 14.60 12.73 9.95
N CYS A 301 14.00 11.88 9.11
CA CYS A 301 14.63 11.35 7.90
C CYS A 301 14.98 12.43 6.87
N VAL A 302 14.24 13.55 6.83
CA VAL A 302 14.60 14.74 6.02
C VAL A 302 15.90 15.40 6.50
N ILE A 303 16.23 15.27 7.79
CA ILE A 303 17.49 15.75 8.38
C ILE A 303 18.60 14.70 8.19
N ASP A 304 18.26 13.43 8.39
CA ASP A 304 19.17 12.28 8.44
C ASP A 304 18.55 11.04 7.75
N PRO A 305 18.80 10.85 6.44
CA PRO A 305 18.18 9.81 5.61
C PRO A 305 18.40 8.38 6.12
N GLU A 306 19.55 8.10 6.74
CA GLU A 306 19.90 6.76 7.23
C GLU A 306 18.89 6.25 8.28
N LEU A 307 18.16 7.15 8.93
CA LEU A 307 17.07 6.81 9.85
C LEU A 307 15.88 6.11 9.16
N SER A 308 15.74 6.17 7.83
CA SER A 308 14.62 5.58 7.10
C SER A 308 14.63 4.04 7.11
N ASP A 309 15.80 3.42 7.27
CA ASP A 309 15.94 1.97 7.51
C ASP A 309 15.03 1.48 8.66
N ARG A 310 14.85 2.30 9.68
CA ARG A 310 13.97 1.98 10.82
C ARG A 310 12.49 1.95 10.46
N LEU A 311 12.09 2.61 9.37
CA LEU A 311 10.72 2.76 8.91
C LEU A 311 10.34 1.78 7.80
N PHE A 312 11.28 1.42 6.92
CA PHE A 312 10.95 0.69 5.70
C PHE A 312 11.61 -0.69 5.62
N PHE A 313 10.87 -1.69 5.11
CA PHE A 313 11.48 -2.83 4.44
C PHE A 313 12.07 -2.35 3.12
N TYR A 314 13.24 -2.87 2.74
CA TYR A 314 13.92 -2.48 1.50
C TYR A 314 14.18 -0.97 1.41
N SER A 315 14.74 -0.37 2.47
CA SER A 315 15.12 1.05 2.45
C SER A 315 16.18 1.33 1.38
N SER A 316 16.06 2.46 0.67
CA SER A 316 17.10 2.95 -0.24
C SER A 316 18.42 3.28 0.46
N GLU A 317 18.39 3.44 1.79
CA GLU A 317 19.53 3.85 2.62
C GLU A 317 20.14 2.69 3.44
N HIS A 318 19.76 1.43 3.18
CA HIS A 318 20.25 0.27 3.94
C HIS A 318 20.97 -0.80 3.10
N LEU A 319 22.06 -1.36 3.64
CA LEU A 319 22.97 -2.27 2.92
C LEU A 319 22.58 -3.76 2.92
N ALA A 320 21.85 -4.27 3.92
CA ALA A 320 21.65 -5.72 4.09
C ALA A 320 20.52 -6.31 3.23
N ASP A 321 19.47 -5.53 2.93
CA ASP A 321 18.21 -6.02 2.36
C ASP A 321 18.19 -5.89 0.83
N ARG A 322 18.35 -7.02 0.12
CA ARG A 322 18.11 -7.10 -1.33
C ARG A 322 16.60 -7.10 -1.61
N LEU A 323 16.15 -6.24 -2.54
CA LEU A 323 14.73 -6.15 -2.94
C LEU A 323 14.14 -7.51 -3.39
N ASP A 324 12.84 -7.71 -3.11
CA ASP A 324 12.05 -8.87 -3.54
C ASP A 324 11.60 -8.69 -5.01
N TYR A 325 12.45 -9.09 -5.96
CA TYR A 325 12.23 -8.90 -7.39
C TYR A 325 11.21 -9.90 -7.97
N THR A 326 10.12 -9.35 -8.52
CA THR A 326 9.14 -10.06 -9.36
C THR A 326 9.53 -9.96 -10.83
N SER A 327 9.56 -11.08 -11.55
CA SER A 327 9.91 -11.10 -12.97
C SER A 327 8.78 -10.52 -13.85
N LEU A 328 9.16 -9.74 -14.86
CA LEU A 328 8.26 -9.12 -15.82
C LEU A 328 8.03 -9.97 -17.09
N ALA A 329 8.48 -11.23 -17.09
CA ALA A 329 8.37 -12.14 -18.23
C ALA A 329 6.92 -12.38 -18.68
N ASP A 330 5.99 -12.56 -17.73
CA ASP A 330 4.56 -12.79 -18.01
C ASP A 330 3.77 -11.51 -18.33
N TYR A 331 4.40 -10.34 -18.33
CA TYR A 331 3.74 -9.06 -18.63
C TYR A 331 3.86 -8.75 -20.13
N GLY A 332 2.83 -8.12 -20.69
CA GLY A 332 2.78 -7.73 -22.10
C GLY A 332 2.28 -6.29 -22.27
N THR A 333 2.07 -5.89 -23.51
CA THR A 333 1.59 -4.56 -23.90
C THR A 333 0.07 -4.39 -23.78
N ASP A 334 -0.67 -5.49 -23.74
CA ASP A 334 -2.09 -5.49 -24.11
C ASP A 334 -3.04 -5.33 -22.91
N SER A 335 -2.58 -5.68 -21.71
CA SER A 335 -3.40 -5.65 -20.49
C SER A 335 -2.55 -5.46 -19.24
N TYR A 336 -3.12 -4.76 -18.25
CA TYR A 336 -2.57 -4.65 -16.91
C TYR A 336 -2.70 -5.98 -16.16
N LYS A 337 -1.70 -6.27 -15.32
CA LYS A 337 -1.72 -7.36 -14.32
C LYS A 337 -1.27 -6.82 -12.97
N ARG A 338 -1.82 -7.34 -11.88
CA ARG A 338 -1.35 -7.03 -10.52
C ARG A 338 0.12 -7.41 -10.38
N LEU A 339 0.95 -6.41 -10.07
CA LEU A 339 2.37 -6.54 -9.78
C LEU A 339 2.62 -6.67 -8.27
N PHE A 340 2.09 -5.76 -7.44
CA PHE A 340 2.29 -5.78 -5.99
C PHE A 340 1.02 -5.42 -5.19
N TYR A 341 1.05 -5.72 -3.88
CA TYR A 341 0.32 -4.97 -2.86
C TYR A 341 1.35 -4.24 -1.97
N CYS A 342 0.95 -3.11 -1.40
CA CYS A 342 1.80 -2.25 -0.59
C CYS A 342 0.97 -1.66 0.57
N PRO A 343 1.50 -1.50 1.79
CA PRO A 343 0.80 -0.75 2.82
C PRO A 343 0.76 0.74 2.47
N GLU A 344 0.00 1.51 3.24
CA GLU A 344 0.05 2.97 3.18
C GLU A 344 1.47 3.49 3.46
N ASN A 345 1.88 4.51 2.71
CA ASN A 345 3.08 5.31 2.98
C ASN A 345 2.78 6.77 2.58
N THR A 346 2.55 7.62 3.58
CA THR A 346 2.20 9.04 3.39
C THR A 346 3.17 9.95 4.16
N LEU A 347 3.41 11.15 3.63
CA LEU A 347 4.63 11.91 3.93
C LEU A 347 4.33 13.30 4.53
N PRO A 348 5.11 13.73 5.56
CA PRO A 348 4.77 14.88 6.41
C PRO A 348 4.96 16.27 5.77
N GLY A 349 4.14 16.56 4.76
CA GLY A 349 4.16 17.81 4.01
C GLY A 349 5.09 17.76 2.79
N THR A 350 4.94 18.73 1.88
CA THR A 350 5.58 18.68 0.55
C THR A 350 7.11 18.52 0.59
N LYS A 351 7.77 19.10 1.61
CA LYS A 351 9.23 19.02 1.84
C LYS A 351 9.74 17.66 2.33
N ALA A 352 8.85 16.70 2.56
CA ALA A 352 9.19 15.34 2.96
C ALA A 352 9.05 14.31 1.81
N GLN A 353 8.66 14.74 0.62
CA GLN A 353 8.65 13.91 -0.59
C GLN A 353 10.08 13.87 -1.14
N ILE A 354 10.86 12.92 -0.61
CA ILE A 354 12.28 12.68 -0.91
C ILE A 354 12.58 11.19 -1.03
N ASN A 355 13.59 10.88 -1.84
CA ASN A 355 14.03 9.52 -2.18
C ASN A 355 14.17 8.57 -0.96
N ALA A 356 14.61 9.07 0.20
CA ALA A 356 14.86 8.21 1.36
C ALA A 356 13.60 7.64 2.03
N ILE A 357 12.41 8.23 1.80
CA ILE A 357 11.18 7.85 2.51
C ILE A 357 9.94 7.65 1.63
N SER A 358 9.97 8.09 0.38
CA SER A 358 8.91 7.82 -0.61
C SER A 358 8.97 6.38 -1.12
N THR A 359 7.83 5.70 -1.28
CA THR A 359 7.81 4.35 -1.87
C THR A 359 8.08 4.40 -3.37
N ALA A 360 8.90 3.48 -3.86
CA ALA A 360 9.21 3.35 -5.28
C ALA A 360 8.94 1.96 -5.84
N VAL A 361 8.71 1.91 -7.16
CA VAL A 361 8.98 0.72 -7.98
C VAL A 361 10.36 0.87 -8.60
N VAL A 362 11.23 -0.10 -8.31
CA VAL A 362 12.56 -0.22 -8.92
C VAL A 362 12.48 -1.22 -10.06
N PHE A 363 12.63 -0.74 -11.29
CA PHE A 363 12.75 -1.57 -12.48
C PHE A 363 14.21 -1.98 -12.69
N LYS A 364 14.45 -3.28 -12.76
CA LYS A 364 15.73 -3.88 -13.15
C LYS A 364 15.64 -4.37 -14.58
N GLY A 365 16.73 -4.21 -15.31
CA GLY A 365 16.85 -4.70 -16.67
C GLY A 365 18.31 -4.85 -17.10
N TYR A 366 18.51 -4.93 -18.40
CA TYR A 366 19.82 -4.83 -19.02
C TYR A 366 19.75 -3.93 -20.26
N PHE A 367 20.90 -3.47 -20.72
CA PHE A 367 21.06 -2.90 -22.06
C PHE A 367 22.14 -3.60 -22.87
N LYS A 368 22.06 -3.44 -24.19
CA LYS A 368 23.10 -3.81 -25.14
C LYS A 368 23.36 -2.63 -26.08
N VAL A 369 24.60 -2.54 -26.56
CA VAL A 369 25.08 -1.50 -27.48
C VAL A 369 25.56 -2.19 -28.76
N GLU A 370 25.06 -1.77 -29.92
CA GLU A 370 25.36 -2.45 -31.18
C GLU A 370 26.87 -2.43 -31.50
N GLY A 371 27.42 -3.60 -31.84
CA GLY A 371 28.83 -3.76 -32.20
C GLY A 371 29.85 -3.69 -31.06
N VAL A 372 29.45 -3.34 -29.83
CA VAL A 372 30.37 -3.13 -28.70
C VAL A 372 30.44 -4.36 -27.79
N THR A 373 31.66 -4.84 -27.51
CA THR A 373 31.91 -6.09 -26.76
C THR A 373 32.81 -5.94 -25.53
N ALA A 374 33.13 -4.70 -25.13
CA ALA A 374 34.00 -4.38 -24.00
C ALA A 374 33.53 -4.98 -22.66
N GLU A 375 34.44 -5.22 -21.71
CA GLU A 375 34.07 -5.72 -20.37
C GLU A 375 33.56 -4.61 -19.43
N SER A 376 33.77 -3.34 -19.78
CA SER A 376 33.25 -2.18 -19.05
C SER A 376 33.04 -1.00 -19.99
N LEU A 377 31.96 -0.24 -19.77
CA LEU A 377 31.64 0.99 -20.49
C LEU A 377 31.62 2.17 -19.53
N TYR A 378 32.13 3.30 -19.99
CA TYR A 378 32.18 4.55 -19.23
C TYR A 378 31.25 5.55 -19.90
N TYR A 379 30.14 5.91 -19.25
CA TYR A 379 29.25 6.95 -19.71
C TYR A 379 29.69 8.30 -19.15
N TYR A 380 29.98 9.25 -20.04
CA TYR A 380 30.33 10.63 -19.68
C TYR A 380 29.91 11.58 -20.79
N ASN A 381 29.36 12.74 -20.40
CA ASN A 381 28.92 13.81 -21.32
C ASN A 381 28.09 13.31 -22.54
N ARG A 382 27.13 12.42 -22.31
CA ARG A 382 26.24 11.82 -23.34
C ARG A 382 26.92 10.91 -24.37
N ALA A 383 28.14 10.43 -24.10
CA ALA A 383 28.82 9.39 -24.87
C ALA A 383 29.21 8.19 -23.99
N ILE A 384 29.35 7.03 -24.62
CA ILE A 384 29.98 5.82 -24.08
C ILE A 384 31.43 5.77 -24.56
N TYR A 385 32.35 5.48 -23.66
CA TYR A 385 33.73 5.15 -23.98
C TYR A 385 34.00 3.67 -23.68
N THR A 386 34.65 2.98 -24.62
CA THR A 386 34.86 1.52 -24.56
C THR A 386 36.16 1.12 -23.84
N SER A 387 37.00 2.08 -23.47
CA SER A 387 38.22 1.86 -22.69
C SER A 387 38.55 3.04 -21.76
N PRO A 388 39.38 2.82 -20.71
CA PRO A 388 39.91 3.90 -19.89
C PRO A 388 40.72 4.94 -20.68
N ASP A 389 41.42 4.51 -21.73
CA ASP A 389 42.20 5.41 -22.59
C ASP A 389 41.26 6.38 -23.35
N LYS A 390 40.14 5.87 -23.88
CA LYS A 390 39.15 6.69 -24.58
C LYS A 390 38.39 7.64 -23.66
N LEU A 391 38.08 7.20 -22.44
CA LEU A 391 37.58 8.08 -21.39
C LEU A 391 38.61 9.19 -21.06
N LYS A 392 39.90 8.83 -20.94
CA LYS A 392 40.97 9.79 -20.60
C LYS A 392 41.23 10.81 -21.71
N GLU A 393 41.10 10.43 -22.98
CA GLU A 393 41.11 11.39 -24.11
C GLU A 393 39.98 12.43 -23.94
N ALA A 394 38.73 12.00 -23.71
CA ALA A 394 37.58 12.91 -23.57
C ALA A 394 37.60 13.77 -22.29
N LEU A 395 38.13 13.23 -21.19
CA LEU A 395 38.33 14.01 -19.96
C LEU A 395 39.44 15.07 -20.13
N ALA A 396 40.49 14.78 -20.89
CA ALA A 396 41.58 15.72 -21.14
C ALA A 396 41.12 16.95 -21.95
N ASP A 397 40.19 16.78 -22.90
CA ASP A 397 39.55 17.91 -23.61
C ASP A 397 38.74 18.84 -22.68
N SER A 398 38.27 18.30 -21.54
CA SER A 398 37.64 19.07 -20.46
C SER A 398 38.62 19.56 -19.38
N GLY A 399 39.93 19.35 -19.58
CA GLY A 399 40.99 19.74 -18.63
C GLY A 399 41.11 18.83 -17.39
N ILE A 400 40.51 17.63 -17.41
CA ILE A 400 40.48 16.68 -16.30
C ILE A 400 41.50 15.56 -16.56
N ASP A 401 42.39 15.32 -15.60
CA ASP A 401 43.33 14.19 -15.65
C ASP A 401 42.80 12.98 -14.85
N LEU A 402 42.49 11.88 -15.55
CA LEU A 402 42.07 10.63 -14.92
C LEU A 402 43.29 9.92 -14.29
N THR A 403 43.49 10.13 -12.98
CA THR A 403 44.58 9.54 -12.20
C THR A 403 44.18 8.31 -11.37
N ASP A 404 42.88 8.19 -11.05
CA ASP A 404 42.27 7.05 -10.37
C ASP A 404 40.99 6.61 -11.09
N SER A 405 40.72 5.31 -11.11
CA SER A 405 39.57 4.66 -11.75
C SER A 405 38.75 3.78 -10.78
N SER A 406 38.84 4.08 -9.49
CA SER A 406 37.82 3.76 -8.48
C SER A 406 36.43 4.28 -8.92
N ASP A 407 35.36 3.63 -8.48
CA ASP A 407 34.00 4.06 -8.85
C ASP A 407 33.63 5.38 -8.16
N GLU A 408 34.19 5.61 -6.97
CA GLU A 408 34.08 6.82 -6.18
C GLU A 408 34.69 8.03 -6.91
N ASN A 409 35.91 7.89 -7.47
CA ASN A 409 36.52 8.96 -8.26
C ASN A 409 35.82 9.16 -9.61
N LEU A 410 35.39 8.08 -10.27
CA LEU A 410 34.61 8.17 -11.52
C LEU A 410 33.28 8.91 -11.30
N ALA A 411 32.53 8.58 -10.24
CA ALA A 411 31.30 9.28 -9.86
C ALA A 411 31.55 10.76 -9.55
N ALA A 412 32.62 11.09 -8.80
CA ALA A 412 33.00 12.47 -8.51
C ALA A 412 33.36 13.30 -9.77
N LEU A 413 33.76 12.65 -10.86
CA LEU A 413 33.99 13.25 -12.18
C LEU A 413 32.74 13.24 -13.08
N GLY A 414 31.60 12.74 -12.62
CA GLY A 414 30.38 12.59 -13.42
C GLY A 414 30.43 11.45 -14.45
N VAL A 415 31.31 10.46 -14.24
CA VAL A 415 31.47 9.28 -15.11
C VAL A 415 30.78 8.08 -14.47
N VAL A 416 29.89 7.42 -15.22
CA VAL A 416 29.18 6.21 -14.78
C VAL A 416 29.82 4.96 -15.40
N ARG A 417 30.24 3.99 -14.60
CA ARG A 417 30.87 2.74 -15.08
C ARG A 417 29.89 1.57 -15.05
N TYR A 418 29.54 1.05 -16.21
CA TYR A 418 28.78 -0.19 -16.37
C TYR A 418 29.75 -1.36 -16.55
N ILE A 419 29.55 -2.44 -15.79
CA ILE A 419 30.34 -3.67 -15.90
C ILE A 419 29.49 -4.72 -16.60
N LYS A 420 30.07 -5.41 -17.59
CA LYS A 420 29.37 -6.39 -18.41
C LYS A 420 29.10 -7.68 -17.64
N ASN A 421 27.87 -8.20 -17.73
CA ASN A 421 27.53 -9.54 -17.25
C ASN A 421 28.15 -10.60 -18.20
N LYS A 422 28.80 -11.60 -17.60
CA LYS A 422 29.54 -12.65 -18.32
C LYS A 422 28.68 -13.84 -18.73
N GLU A 423 27.43 -13.89 -18.27
CA GLU A 423 26.49 -14.98 -18.56
C GLU A 423 25.67 -14.73 -19.83
N ASP A 424 25.40 -13.46 -20.18
CA ASP A 424 24.48 -13.07 -21.25
C ASP A 424 25.01 -11.98 -22.21
N ASP A 425 26.28 -11.55 -22.04
CA ASP A 425 26.91 -10.43 -22.76
C ASP A 425 26.12 -9.10 -22.71
N SER A 426 25.39 -8.83 -21.63
CA SER A 426 24.63 -7.58 -21.41
C SER A 426 25.24 -6.71 -20.31
N TYR A 427 24.74 -5.47 -20.16
CA TYR A 427 25.07 -4.60 -19.04
C TYR A 427 23.83 -4.42 -18.16
N PRO A 428 23.85 -4.81 -16.87
CA PRO A 428 22.70 -4.64 -15.99
C PRO A 428 22.45 -3.16 -15.69
N VAL A 429 21.18 -2.79 -15.54
CA VAL A 429 20.78 -1.40 -15.31
C VAL A 429 19.52 -1.30 -14.45
N TRP A 430 19.44 -0.27 -13.62
CA TRP A 430 18.32 -0.02 -12.70
C TRP A 430 17.72 1.38 -12.92
N TYR A 431 16.38 1.44 -12.84
CA TYR A 431 15.60 2.67 -12.89
C TYR A 431 14.67 2.72 -11.69
N THR A 432 14.50 3.91 -11.09
CA THR A 432 13.61 4.10 -9.94
C THR A 432 12.46 5.01 -10.34
N TYR A 433 11.24 4.60 -10.00
CA TYR A 433 10.02 5.40 -10.13
C TYR A 433 9.39 5.57 -8.74
N TRP A 434 9.43 6.78 -8.19
CA TRP A 434 8.72 7.13 -6.95
C TRP A 434 7.22 7.20 -7.23
N ASN A 435 6.40 6.57 -6.39
CA ASN A 435 4.98 6.46 -6.70
C ASN A 435 4.24 7.79 -6.55
N ARG A 436 3.75 8.31 -7.68
CA ARG A 436 2.91 9.50 -7.76
C ARG A 436 1.46 9.15 -7.40
N HIS A 437 0.81 10.05 -6.64
CA HIS A 437 -0.58 9.93 -6.18
C HIS A 437 -1.41 11.13 -6.64
N ASN A 438 -1.23 12.31 -6.05
CA ASN A 438 -1.94 13.53 -6.47
C ASN A 438 -1.09 14.38 -7.44
N ASP A 439 -1.13 14.08 -8.75
CA ASP A 439 -0.41 14.91 -9.73
C ASP A 439 -1.03 16.31 -9.87
N ASN A 440 -0.24 17.34 -9.55
CA ASN A 440 -0.65 18.74 -9.72
C ASN A 440 -0.42 19.28 -11.15
N ASN A 441 0.10 18.45 -12.06
CA ASN A 441 0.41 18.75 -13.46
C ASN A 441 1.49 19.85 -13.66
N ASN A 442 2.33 20.09 -12.66
CA ASN A 442 3.41 21.08 -12.69
C ASN A 442 4.74 20.50 -12.15
N PRO A 443 5.61 19.95 -13.02
CA PRO A 443 6.85 19.25 -12.63
C PRO A 443 7.99 20.16 -12.14
N ASN A 444 7.65 21.30 -11.53
CA ASN A 444 8.59 22.26 -10.94
C ASN A 444 8.12 22.72 -9.53
N VAL A 445 7.01 22.17 -9.02
CA VAL A 445 6.42 22.55 -7.74
C VAL A 445 5.81 21.33 -7.05
N MET A 446 6.56 20.72 -6.14
CA MET A 446 6.11 19.64 -5.25
C MET A 446 4.78 19.92 -4.53
N GLY A 447 3.74 19.11 -4.82
CA GLY A 447 2.37 19.23 -4.34
C GLY A 447 2.02 18.42 -3.08
N ILE A 448 0.76 18.54 -2.63
CA ILE A 448 0.22 17.86 -1.44
C ILE A 448 -0.08 16.38 -1.78
N MET A 449 0.69 15.47 -1.18
CA MET A 449 0.66 14.04 -1.49
C MET A 449 0.86 13.75 -2.99
N GLU A 450 1.71 14.54 -3.65
CA GLU A 450 2.13 14.27 -5.02
C GLU A 450 2.85 12.92 -5.11
N PHE A 451 3.64 12.57 -4.09
CA PHE A 451 4.28 11.26 -3.95
C PHE A 451 3.81 10.60 -2.65
N ALA A 452 3.07 9.51 -2.78
CA ALA A 452 2.48 8.76 -1.68
C ALA A 452 2.01 7.37 -2.16
N VAL A 453 1.72 6.50 -1.19
CA VAL A 453 0.87 5.32 -1.38
C VAL A 453 -0.26 5.41 -0.37
N VAL A 454 -1.50 5.53 -0.85
CA VAL A 454 -2.70 5.64 -0.01
C VAL A 454 -3.51 4.36 -0.12
N ARG A 455 -4.01 3.84 1.02
CA ARG A 455 -4.74 2.57 1.06
C ARG A 455 -6.02 2.58 0.20
N ASN A 456 -6.43 1.40 -0.24
CA ASN A 456 -7.61 1.13 -1.06
C ASN A 456 -7.65 1.90 -2.41
N ASN A 457 -6.46 2.17 -2.98
CA ASN A 457 -6.26 2.64 -4.36
C ASN A 457 -5.51 1.60 -5.19
N ILE A 458 -5.64 1.70 -6.51
CA ILE A 458 -4.89 0.92 -7.50
C ILE A 458 -4.04 1.90 -8.33
N TYR A 459 -2.71 1.72 -8.29
CA TYR A 459 -1.73 2.47 -9.08
C TYR A 459 -1.38 1.66 -10.34
N ARG A 460 -1.80 2.12 -11.53
CA ARG A 460 -1.63 1.39 -12.79
C ARG A 460 -0.46 1.97 -13.59
N LEU A 461 0.67 1.27 -13.58
CA LEU A 461 1.93 1.76 -14.15
C LEU A 461 2.14 1.31 -15.60
N VAL A 462 2.58 2.25 -16.45
CA VAL A 462 3.09 2.00 -17.79
C VAL A 462 4.39 2.76 -17.99
N VAL A 463 5.48 2.04 -18.27
CA VAL A 463 6.74 2.66 -18.71
C VAL A 463 6.59 3.09 -20.17
N ASN A 464 6.50 4.39 -20.40
CA ASN A 464 6.32 4.97 -21.73
C ASN A 464 7.65 5.04 -22.49
N SER A 465 8.70 5.56 -21.84
CA SER A 465 10.01 5.75 -22.45
C SER A 465 11.15 5.70 -21.42
N ILE A 466 12.38 5.53 -21.92
CA ILE A 466 13.62 5.62 -21.16
C ILE A 466 14.51 6.59 -21.93
N SER A 467 15.00 7.64 -21.28
CA SER A 467 15.66 8.78 -21.93
C SER A 467 17.19 8.73 -21.90
N SER A 468 17.76 7.88 -21.03
CA SER A 468 19.19 7.65 -20.84
C SER A 468 19.39 6.30 -20.16
N LEU A 469 20.63 5.81 -20.12
CA LEU A 469 21.02 4.71 -19.23
C LEU A 469 20.79 5.09 -17.76
N GLY A 470 20.20 4.17 -17.00
CA GLY A 470 19.98 4.25 -15.54
C GLY A 470 21.20 3.90 -14.70
N LEU A 471 21.01 3.52 -13.44
CA LEU A 471 22.12 3.19 -12.54
C LEU A 471 22.82 1.89 -12.95
N PRO A 472 24.16 1.78 -12.82
CA PRO A 472 24.93 0.55 -13.11
C PRO A 472 24.95 -0.46 -11.95
N ARG A 473 24.34 -0.09 -10.82
CA ARG A 473 24.18 -0.86 -9.58
C ARG A 473 22.78 -0.60 -9.00
N PRO A 474 22.25 -1.47 -8.13
CA PRO A 474 20.96 -1.24 -7.48
C PRO A 474 20.89 0.07 -6.68
N PRO A 475 19.70 0.70 -6.58
CA PRO A 475 19.54 1.99 -5.89
C PRO A 475 19.62 1.93 -4.36
N TYR A 476 19.47 0.75 -3.75
CA TYR A 476 19.54 0.56 -2.29
C TYR A 476 20.97 0.38 -1.75
N GLU A 477 21.94 0.03 -2.61
CA GLU A 477 23.32 -0.18 -2.16
C GLU A 477 23.95 1.18 -1.79
N THR A 478 24.20 1.44 -0.50
CA THR A 478 24.84 2.72 -0.09
C THR A 478 26.28 2.86 -0.61
N ALA A 479 26.91 1.75 -1.03
CA ALA A 479 28.18 1.71 -1.75
C ALA A 479 28.04 1.86 -3.29
N ASN A 480 26.89 2.31 -3.78
CA ASN A 480 26.67 2.74 -5.15
C ASN A 480 26.95 4.26 -5.26
N PRO A 481 28.13 4.70 -5.72
CA PRO A 481 28.48 6.12 -5.72
C PRO A 481 27.72 6.95 -6.77
N TRP A 482 26.87 6.31 -7.58
CA TRP A 482 26.03 6.97 -8.58
C TRP A 482 24.54 7.03 -8.18
N LYS A 483 24.12 6.43 -7.05
CA LYS A 483 22.74 6.63 -6.59
C LYS A 483 22.54 8.11 -6.17
N PRO A 484 21.35 8.69 -6.33
CA PRO A 484 21.07 10.02 -5.78
C PRO A 484 21.11 10.02 -4.24
N ASP A 485 21.39 11.18 -3.65
CA ASP A 485 21.33 11.39 -2.20
C ASP A 485 19.89 11.17 -1.67
N GLY A 486 19.74 10.64 -0.46
CA GLY A 486 18.44 10.35 0.13
C GLY A 486 17.53 11.58 0.32
N LYS A 487 18.10 12.79 0.32
CA LYS A 487 17.39 14.09 0.37
C LYS A 487 17.03 14.65 -1.00
N THR A 488 17.35 13.95 -2.09
CA THR A 488 16.87 14.32 -3.43
C THR A 488 15.34 14.37 -3.41
N PRO A 489 14.71 15.50 -3.80
CA PRO A 489 13.26 15.58 -3.94
C PRO A 489 12.74 14.68 -5.05
N ASP A 490 11.59 14.04 -4.84
CA ASP A 490 11.04 13.09 -5.83
C ASP A 490 10.64 13.76 -7.15
N GLU A 491 10.44 15.09 -7.16
CA GLU A 491 10.13 15.90 -8.35
C GLU A 491 11.32 16.02 -9.34
N VAL A 492 12.52 15.58 -8.96
CA VAL A 492 13.70 15.61 -9.83
C VAL A 492 13.46 14.71 -11.05
N PRO A 493 13.54 15.23 -12.30
CA PRO A 493 13.15 14.49 -13.49
C PRO A 493 13.82 13.12 -13.65
N SER A 494 13.02 12.07 -13.69
CA SER A 494 13.50 10.70 -13.81
C SER A 494 14.01 10.36 -15.21
N LEU A 495 14.93 9.40 -15.29
CA LEU A 495 15.42 8.83 -16.55
C LEU A 495 14.42 7.85 -17.20
N ILE A 496 13.45 7.38 -16.41
CA ILE A 496 12.33 6.54 -16.84
C ILE A 496 11.03 7.35 -16.77
N ASP A 497 10.31 7.39 -17.89
CA ASP A 497 9.03 8.09 -18.03
C ASP A 497 7.91 7.05 -17.87
N VAL A 498 7.07 7.27 -16.85
CA VAL A 498 6.05 6.33 -16.37
C VAL A 498 4.73 7.08 -16.20
N THR A 499 3.70 6.64 -16.90
CA THR A 499 2.31 7.02 -16.57
C THR A 499 1.85 6.17 -15.39
N VAL A 500 1.18 6.81 -14.43
CA VAL A 500 0.35 6.16 -13.43
C VAL A 500 -1.10 6.61 -13.61
N GLU A 501 -2.01 5.65 -13.77
CA GLU A 501 -3.43 5.89 -13.53
C GLU A 501 -3.69 5.61 -12.04
N VAL A 502 -4.34 6.53 -11.31
CA VAL A 502 -4.64 6.39 -9.87
C VAL A 502 -6.13 6.18 -9.67
N ASN A 503 -6.53 4.93 -9.46
CA ASN A 503 -7.92 4.49 -9.57
C ASN A 503 -8.44 4.03 -8.21
N GLU A 504 -9.68 4.38 -7.86
CA GLU A 504 -10.32 3.89 -6.64
C GLU A 504 -10.59 2.37 -6.72
N TRP A 505 -10.25 1.63 -5.65
CA TRP A 505 -10.44 0.19 -5.57
C TRP A 505 -11.82 -0.16 -5.01
N LYS A 506 -12.88 0.13 -5.79
CA LYS A 506 -14.29 -0.12 -5.43
C LYS A 506 -14.90 -1.26 -6.26
N GLU A 507 -15.99 -1.78 -5.74
CA GLU A 507 -16.77 -2.82 -6.40
C GLU A 507 -17.67 -2.26 -7.52
N ARG A 508 -17.75 -3.00 -8.63
CA ARG A 508 -18.67 -2.72 -9.75
C ARG A 508 -19.75 -3.80 -9.81
N ILE A 509 -21.00 -3.45 -9.50
CA ILE A 509 -22.14 -4.34 -9.71
C ILE A 509 -22.59 -4.24 -11.17
N LEU A 510 -22.53 -5.35 -11.90
CA LEU A 510 -23.18 -5.46 -13.21
C LEU A 510 -24.65 -5.82 -13.00
N ASP A 511 -25.53 -4.82 -13.00
CA ASP A 511 -26.97 -5.03 -13.05
C ASP A 511 -27.38 -5.63 -14.42
N TYR A 512 -27.54 -6.95 -14.43
CA TYR A 512 -28.22 -7.66 -15.50
C TYR A 512 -29.74 -7.58 -15.26
N GLU A 513 -30.40 -6.59 -15.86
CA GLU A 513 -31.86 -6.69 -16.07
C GLU A 513 -32.17 -7.93 -16.95
N ILE A 514 -33.18 -8.71 -16.56
CA ILE A 514 -33.62 -9.96 -17.21
C ILE A 514 -35.02 -9.80 -17.80
#